data_AF-A0A1Y1HVP3-F1
#
_entry.id   AF-A0A1Y1HVP3-F1
#
_cell.length_a   1.000
_cell.length_b   1.000
_cell.length_c   1.000
_cell.angle_alpha   90.00
_cell.angle_beta   90.00
_cell.angle_gamma   90.00
#
_symmetry.space_group_name_H-M   'P 1'
#
loop_
_entity.id
_entity.type
_entity.pdbx_description
1 polymer ?
#
loop_
_entity_poly.entity_id
_entity_poly.type
_entity_poly.pdbx_seq_one_letter_code
_entity_poly.pdbx_strand_id
1 'polypeptide(L)'
;MQEVVLAWLPVLLTYALQAAFLLVVLAASVEFVRSAWRQRKLERSNDEVGEAISGSESTGSPAQTSLQASQAHLEIKQELAAEEERKRRAREVRAIAEAETAARRETDLTVRLHQARESQQERQKAEAARKAEEARLKKLEELREREQEVLQAKAARLEAPGNPSRPGQEFEEARSKERELRHRQDAAFQAALAADRARDAELKRIADERERVEKGAAALAERKRKERAAWEERKRKLRESLPIEPPPGTPGRIALSVRLPNNSSFRRAWSPDSPLAEVYVWVDSLEEMSVHPGEYQLVTTFPRQVLEKLEGGDGQRVLLSELAMYPSAALVAEVL
;
A
#
# COMPACT_ATOMS: atom_id res chain seq x y z
N MET A 1 -17.99 -36.99 -4.41
CA MET A 1 -18.16 -35.73 -5.18
C MET A 1 -16.86 -34.97 -5.38
N GLN A 2 -15.95 -34.89 -4.40
CA GLN A 2 -14.67 -34.17 -4.56
C GLN A 2 -13.69 -34.80 -5.56
N GLU A 3 -13.62 -36.14 -5.66
CA GLU A 3 -12.69 -36.79 -6.61
C GLU A 3 -13.07 -36.61 -8.08
N VAL A 4 -14.37 -36.50 -8.37
CA VAL A 4 -14.84 -36.21 -9.74
C VAL A 4 -14.38 -34.81 -10.14
N VAL A 5 -14.50 -33.81 -9.26
CA VAL A 5 -14.09 -32.42 -9.56
C VAL A 5 -12.59 -32.31 -9.83
N LEU A 6 -11.76 -33.08 -9.13
CA LEU A 6 -10.30 -33.07 -9.33
C LEU A 6 -9.89 -33.68 -10.68
N ALA A 7 -10.65 -34.65 -11.22
CA ALA A 7 -10.37 -35.27 -12.50
C ALA A 7 -10.60 -34.33 -13.71
N TRP A 8 -11.49 -33.34 -13.59
CA TRP A 8 -11.82 -32.40 -14.68
C TRP A 8 -10.96 -31.13 -14.71
N LEU A 9 -10.25 -30.82 -13.62
CA LEU A 9 -9.34 -29.67 -13.55
C LEU A 9 -8.30 -29.59 -14.69
N PRO A 10 -7.56 -30.66 -15.04
CA PRO A 10 -6.57 -30.57 -16.12
C PRO A 10 -7.23 -30.30 -17.48
N VAL A 11 -8.42 -30.87 -17.71
CA VAL A 11 -9.18 -30.65 -18.95
C VAL A 11 -9.62 -29.18 -19.05
N LEU A 12 -10.19 -28.62 -17.99
CA LEU A 12 -10.58 -27.20 -17.95
C LEU A 12 -9.38 -26.26 -18.12
N LEU A 13 -8.22 -26.62 -17.56
CA LEU A 13 -6.99 -25.85 -17.72
C LEU A 13 -6.52 -25.84 -19.17
N THR A 14 -6.58 -26.98 -19.88
CA THR A 14 -6.20 -27.04 -21.31
C THR A 14 -7.12 -26.20 -22.19
N TYR A 15 -8.43 -26.22 -21.94
CA TYR A 15 -9.38 -25.36 -22.66
C TYR A 15 -9.15 -23.88 -22.38
N ALA A 16 -8.84 -23.50 -21.14
CA ALA A 16 -8.52 -22.12 -20.79
C ALA A 16 -7.24 -21.63 -21.52
N LEU A 17 -6.22 -22.48 -21.61
CA LEU A 17 -4.98 -22.17 -22.35
C LEU A 17 -5.22 -22.06 -23.86
N GLN A 18 -6.02 -22.95 -24.46
CA GLN A 18 -6.40 -22.86 -25.86
C GLN A 18 -7.21 -21.58 -26.17
N ALA A 19 -8.15 -21.22 -25.29
CA ALA A 19 -8.93 -19.98 -25.43
C ALA A 19 -8.04 -18.73 -25.33
N ALA A 20 -7.09 -18.71 -24.39
CA ALA A 20 -6.12 -17.62 -24.27
C ALA A 20 -5.24 -17.49 -25.52
N PHE A 21 -4.77 -18.61 -26.07
CA PHE A 21 -4.00 -18.62 -27.32
C PHE A 21 -4.79 -18.07 -28.50
N LEU A 22 -6.05 -18.48 -28.67
CA LEU A 22 -6.93 -17.97 -29.73
C LEU A 22 -7.16 -16.47 -29.60
N LEU A 23 -7.32 -15.93 -28.39
CA LEU A 23 -7.45 -14.49 -28.16
C LEU A 23 -6.20 -13.72 -28.57
N VAL A 24 -5.01 -14.26 -28.29
CA VAL A 24 -3.74 -13.64 -28.71
C VAL A 24 -3.62 -13.63 -30.24
N VAL A 25 -3.98 -14.73 -30.91
CA VAL A 25 -3.96 -14.80 -32.38
C VAL A 25 -4.95 -13.83 -33.01
N LEU A 26 -6.15 -13.70 -32.44
CA LEU A 26 -7.16 -12.73 -32.88
C LEU A 26 -6.67 -11.28 -32.71
N ALA A 27 -6.06 -10.96 -31.56
CA ALA A 27 -5.50 -9.64 -31.31
C ALA A 27 -4.38 -9.29 -32.32
N ALA A 28 -3.46 -10.23 -32.58
CA ALA A 28 -2.40 -10.06 -33.57
C ALA A 28 -2.95 -9.88 -35.00
N SER A 29 -4.02 -10.59 -35.34
CA SER A 29 -4.69 -10.46 -36.65
C SER A 29 -5.32 -9.07 -36.82
N VAL A 30 -5.96 -8.53 -35.78
CA VAL A 30 -6.53 -7.17 -35.78
C VAL A 30 -5.44 -6.10 -35.91
N GLU A 31 -4.29 -6.28 -35.24
CA GLU A 31 -3.15 -5.37 -35.41
C GLU A 31 -2.55 -5.43 -36.81
N PHE A 32 -2.44 -6.61 -37.41
CA PHE A 32 -1.96 -6.77 -38.78
C PHE A 32 -2.86 -6.06 -39.79
N VAL A 33 -4.19 -6.21 -39.67
CA VAL A 33 -5.16 -5.50 -40.53
C VAL A 33 -5.06 -3.98 -40.33
N ARG A 34 -4.93 -3.50 -39.09
CA ARG A 34 -4.71 -2.06 -38.81
C ARG A 34 -3.40 -1.53 -39.36
N SER A 35 -2.36 -2.37 -39.40
CA SER A 35 -1.05 -2.01 -39.97
C SER A 35 -1.13 -1.92 -41.50
N ALA A 36 -1.75 -2.91 -42.15
CA ALA A 36 -1.98 -2.91 -43.60
C ALA A 36 -2.84 -1.72 -44.06
N TRP A 37 -3.86 -1.36 -43.27
CA TRP A 37 -4.70 -0.20 -43.57
C TRP A 37 -3.95 1.13 -43.42
N ARG A 38 -3.00 1.22 -42.46
CA ARG A 38 -2.11 2.37 -42.33
C ARG A 38 -1.15 2.51 -43.51
N GLN A 39 -0.56 1.41 -44.00
CA GLN A 39 0.31 1.45 -45.17
C GLN A 39 -0.42 1.91 -46.44
N ARG A 40 -1.61 1.38 -46.72
CA ARG A 40 -2.41 1.83 -47.89
C ARG A 40 -2.81 3.30 -47.82
N LYS A 41 -3.01 3.84 -46.61
CA LYS A 41 -3.34 5.26 -46.42
C LYS A 41 -2.13 6.15 -46.73
N LEU A 42 -0.93 5.70 -46.39
CA LEU A 42 0.33 6.39 -46.72
C LEU A 42 0.62 6.36 -48.23
N GLU A 43 0.36 5.25 -48.91
CA GLU A 43 0.51 5.14 -50.38
C GLU A 43 -0.43 6.10 -51.11
N ARG A 44 -1.71 6.15 -50.74
CA ARG A 44 -2.67 7.11 -51.33
C ARG A 44 -2.27 8.57 -51.12
N SER A 45 -1.75 8.93 -49.94
CA SER A 45 -1.29 10.30 -49.71
C SER A 45 -0.05 10.65 -50.54
N ASN A 46 0.81 9.67 -50.85
CA ASN A 46 1.97 9.91 -51.72
C ASN A 46 1.56 10.09 -53.18
N ASP A 47 0.57 9.32 -53.65
CA ASP A 47 0.04 9.46 -55.01
C ASP A 47 -0.68 10.80 -55.22
N GLU A 48 -1.47 11.25 -54.23
CA GLU A 48 -2.14 12.58 -54.26
C GLU A 48 -1.14 13.74 -54.25
N VAL A 49 -0.03 13.62 -53.51
CA VAL A 49 1.05 14.62 -53.51
C VAL A 49 1.84 14.60 -54.83
N GLY A 50 2.05 13.43 -55.43
CA GLY A 50 2.68 13.30 -56.74
C GLY A 50 1.85 13.90 -57.88
N GLU A 51 0.53 13.72 -57.83
CA GLU A 51 -0.40 14.26 -58.82
C GLU A 51 -0.51 15.79 -58.73
N ALA A 52 -0.51 16.35 -57.50
CA ALA A 52 -0.53 17.79 -57.26
C ALA A 52 0.73 18.52 -57.76
N ILE A 53 1.90 17.86 -57.76
CA ILE A 53 3.15 18.42 -58.28
C ILE A 53 3.17 18.44 -59.82
N SER A 54 2.41 17.55 -60.48
CA SER A 54 2.33 17.48 -61.96
C SER A 54 1.32 18.47 -62.58
N GLY A 55 0.40 19.03 -61.79
CA GLY A 55 -0.70 19.87 -62.28
C GLY A 55 -0.48 21.39 -62.24
N SER A 56 0.62 21.90 -61.67
CA SER A 56 0.81 23.35 -61.49
C SER A 56 1.74 23.97 -62.53
N GLU A 57 1.32 23.99 -63.81
CA GLU A 57 1.81 24.99 -64.76
C GLU A 57 1.01 26.28 -64.54
N SER A 58 1.51 27.16 -63.65
CA SER A 58 0.96 28.51 -63.52
C SER A 58 2.04 29.51 -63.13
N THR A 59 2.11 30.54 -63.96
CA THR A 59 2.94 31.74 -63.95
C THR A 59 3.03 32.41 -62.57
N GLY A 60 4.08 32.11 -61.80
CA GLY A 60 4.40 32.78 -60.55
C GLY A 60 5.91 32.75 -60.30
N SER A 61 6.47 33.88 -59.85
CA SER A 61 7.92 34.00 -59.60
C SER A 61 8.38 32.96 -58.55
N PRO A 62 9.36 32.09 -58.87
CA PRO A 62 9.70 30.91 -58.09
C PRO A 62 10.13 31.22 -56.65
N ALA A 63 10.61 32.44 -56.39
CA ALA A 63 11.02 32.87 -55.05
C ALA A 63 9.81 33.07 -54.10
N GLN A 64 8.70 33.62 -54.58
CA GLN A 64 7.52 33.87 -53.74
C GLN A 64 6.76 32.58 -53.43
N THR A 65 6.66 31.66 -54.39
CA THR A 65 6.01 30.37 -54.20
C THR A 65 6.75 29.50 -53.18
N SER A 66 8.09 29.56 -53.17
CA SER A 66 8.92 28.81 -52.18
C SER A 66 8.74 29.32 -50.75
N LEU A 67 8.60 30.64 -50.57
CA LEU A 67 8.40 31.26 -49.25
C LEU A 67 7.00 30.95 -48.70
N GLN A 68 5.97 31.03 -49.55
CA GLN A 68 4.60 30.67 -49.19
C GLN A 68 4.47 29.17 -48.85
N ALA A 69 5.13 28.28 -49.61
CA ALA A 69 5.16 26.86 -49.31
C ALA A 69 5.86 26.57 -47.96
N SER A 70 6.97 27.27 -47.65
CA SER A 70 7.65 27.12 -46.37
C SER A 70 6.82 27.63 -45.19
N GLN A 71 6.04 28.71 -45.37
CA GLN A 71 5.14 29.25 -44.35
C GLN A 71 3.97 28.29 -44.09
N ALA A 72 3.30 27.80 -45.14
CA ALA A 72 2.23 26.82 -45.02
C ALA A 72 2.69 25.53 -44.33
N HIS A 73 3.91 25.05 -44.65
CA HIS A 73 4.47 23.87 -44.00
C HIS A 73 4.78 24.09 -42.51
N LEU A 74 5.12 25.32 -42.10
CA LEU A 74 5.32 25.67 -40.69
C LEU A 74 3.98 25.71 -39.93
N GLU A 75 2.93 26.28 -40.53
CA GLU A 75 1.58 26.31 -39.96
C GLU A 75 1.03 24.90 -39.76
N ILE A 76 1.17 24.02 -40.76
CA ILE A 76 0.77 22.60 -40.64
C ILE A 76 1.51 21.91 -39.50
N LYS A 77 2.82 22.15 -39.34
CA LYS A 77 3.58 21.60 -38.21
C LYS A 77 3.10 22.10 -36.86
N GLN A 78 2.74 23.38 -36.77
CA GLN A 78 2.20 23.97 -35.54
C GLN A 78 0.82 23.41 -35.20
N GLU A 79 -0.05 23.22 -36.18
CA GLU A 79 -1.36 22.60 -35.98
C GLU A 79 -1.24 21.13 -35.55
N LEU A 80 -0.34 20.36 -36.17
CA LEU A 80 -0.08 18.96 -35.79
C LEU A 80 0.45 18.87 -34.35
N ALA A 81 1.39 19.74 -33.97
CA ALA A 81 1.90 19.80 -32.60
C ALA A 81 0.78 20.18 -31.60
N ALA A 82 -0.08 21.14 -31.94
CA ALA A 82 -1.22 21.53 -31.11
C ALA A 82 -2.25 20.40 -30.99
N GLU A 83 -2.49 19.62 -32.05
CA GLU A 83 -3.39 18.47 -32.04
C GLU A 83 -2.82 17.33 -31.18
N GLU A 84 -1.51 17.07 -31.24
CA GLU A 84 -0.84 16.10 -30.37
C GLU A 84 -0.91 16.51 -28.89
N GLU A 85 -0.70 17.79 -28.57
CA GLU A 85 -0.89 18.28 -27.21
C GLU A 85 -2.33 18.13 -26.73
N ARG A 86 -3.33 18.45 -27.57
CA ARG A 86 -4.75 18.25 -27.24
C ARG A 86 -5.06 16.78 -26.98
N LYS A 87 -4.53 15.87 -27.81
CA LYS A 87 -4.67 14.42 -27.61
C LYS A 87 -4.00 13.96 -26.33
N ARG A 88 -2.82 14.48 -26.01
CA ARG A 88 -2.11 14.17 -24.76
C ARG A 88 -2.90 14.62 -23.54
N ARG A 89 -3.36 15.87 -23.52
CA ARG A 89 -4.21 16.40 -22.43
C ARG A 89 -5.51 15.60 -22.29
N ALA A 90 -6.14 15.22 -23.40
CA ALA A 90 -7.34 14.39 -23.36
C ALA A 90 -7.08 12.99 -22.78
N ARG A 91 -5.92 12.39 -23.05
CA ARG A 91 -5.51 11.11 -22.44
C ARG A 91 -5.23 11.26 -20.95
N GLU A 92 -4.55 12.33 -20.55
CA GLU A 92 -4.27 12.63 -19.13
C GLU A 92 -5.57 12.83 -18.35
N VAL A 93 -6.53 13.61 -18.87
CA VAL A 93 -7.85 13.81 -18.24
C VAL A 93 -8.62 12.50 -18.12
N ARG A 94 -8.60 11.64 -19.16
CA ARG A 94 -9.24 10.31 -19.08
C ARG A 94 -8.57 9.40 -18.05
N ALA A 95 -7.24 9.39 -17.99
CA ALA A 95 -6.50 8.60 -17.02
C ALA A 95 -6.81 9.05 -15.57
N ILE A 96 -6.92 10.36 -15.33
CA ILE A 96 -7.32 10.90 -14.02
C ILE A 96 -8.75 10.47 -13.68
N ALA A 97 -9.69 10.60 -14.60
CA ALA A 97 -11.07 10.19 -14.37
C ALA A 97 -11.20 8.68 -14.09
N GLU A 98 -10.47 7.85 -14.83
CA GLU A 98 -10.42 6.39 -14.59
C GLU A 98 -9.82 6.08 -13.21
N ALA A 99 -8.73 6.73 -12.83
CA ALA A 99 -8.10 6.57 -11.51
C ALA A 99 -9.05 6.98 -10.37
N GLU A 100 -9.80 8.09 -10.52
CA GLU A 100 -10.80 8.50 -9.53
C GLU A 100 -11.94 7.49 -9.39
N THR A 101 -12.44 6.95 -10.52
CA THR A 101 -13.49 5.92 -10.46
C THR A 101 -12.99 4.62 -9.84
N ALA A 102 -11.74 4.24 -10.09
CA ALA A 102 -11.10 3.09 -9.46
C ALA A 102 -10.97 3.28 -7.95
N ALA A 103 -10.49 4.44 -7.50
CA ALA A 103 -10.39 4.78 -6.08
C ALA A 103 -11.76 4.74 -5.39
N ARG A 104 -12.81 5.29 -6.02
CA ARG A 104 -14.18 5.21 -5.49
C ARG A 104 -14.66 3.77 -5.32
N ARG A 105 -14.40 2.89 -6.31
CA ARG A 105 -14.75 1.47 -6.22
C ARG A 105 -14.03 0.76 -5.09
N GLU A 106 -12.75 1.06 -4.89
CA GLU A 106 -11.97 0.50 -3.78
C GLU A 106 -12.56 0.93 -2.42
N THR A 107 -12.88 2.22 -2.26
CA THR A 107 -13.52 2.69 -1.03
C THR A 107 -14.88 2.02 -0.79
N ASP A 108 -15.74 1.88 -1.81
CA ASP A 108 -17.03 1.19 -1.68
C ASP A 108 -16.85 -0.29 -1.32
N LEU A 109 -15.86 -0.97 -1.90
CA LEU A 109 -15.52 -2.36 -1.52
C LEU A 109 -15.09 -2.47 -0.06
N THR A 110 -14.25 -1.55 0.44
CA THR A 110 -13.84 -1.57 1.86
C THR A 110 -15.01 -1.35 2.81
N VAL A 111 -15.93 -0.44 2.47
CA VAL A 111 -17.15 -0.18 3.26
C VAL A 111 -18.05 -1.42 3.27
N ARG A 112 -18.27 -2.06 2.13
CA ARG A 112 -19.07 -3.29 2.05
C ARG A 112 -18.44 -4.45 2.82
N LEU A 113 -17.13 -4.59 2.77
CA LEU A 113 -16.42 -5.61 3.57
C LEU A 113 -16.54 -5.35 5.06
N HIS A 114 -16.49 -4.09 5.49
CA HIS A 114 -16.70 -3.73 6.89
C HIS A 114 -18.13 -4.06 7.34
N GLN A 115 -19.14 -3.64 6.58
CA GLN A 115 -20.55 -3.96 6.85
C GLN A 115 -20.82 -5.47 6.87
N ALA A 116 -20.19 -6.22 5.95
CA ALA A 116 -20.29 -7.68 5.94
C ALA A 116 -19.70 -8.32 7.20
N ARG A 117 -18.54 -7.82 7.68
CA ARG A 117 -17.94 -8.28 8.94
C ARG A 117 -18.79 -7.94 10.15
N GLU A 118 -19.34 -6.73 10.23
CA GLU A 118 -20.24 -6.32 11.32
C GLU A 118 -21.49 -7.20 11.36
N SER A 119 -22.17 -7.38 10.22
CA SER A 119 -23.35 -8.25 10.16
C SER A 119 -23.03 -9.72 10.51
N GLN A 120 -21.85 -10.23 10.15
CA GLN A 120 -21.39 -11.55 10.60
C GLN A 120 -21.17 -11.59 12.11
N GLN A 121 -20.53 -10.58 12.69
CA GLN A 121 -20.34 -10.49 14.14
C GLN A 121 -21.66 -10.41 14.89
N GLU A 122 -22.64 -9.65 14.39
CA GLU A 122 -23.98 -9.59 14.97
C GLU A 122 -24.69 -10.95 14.93
N ARG A 123 -24.62 -11.64 13.79
CA ARG A 123 -25.16 -13.01 13.67
C ARG A 123 -24.50 -13.97 14.65
N GLN A 124 -23.18 -13.93 14.77
CA GLN A 124 -22.44 -14.76 15.73
C GLN A 124 -22.80 -14.43 17.18
N LYS A 125 -22.92 -13.15 17.53
CA LYS A 125 -23.35 -12.71 18.87
C LYS A 125 -24.78 -13.18 19.17
N ALA A 126 -25.70 -13.07 18.20
CA ALA A 126 -27.07 -13.53 18.35
C ALA A 126 -27.16 -15.06 18.51
N GLU A 127 -26.37 -15.82 17.74
CA GLU A 127 -26.31 -17.28 17.87
C GLU A 127 -25.71 -17.70 19.22
N ALA A 128 -24.64 -17.03 19.67
CA ALA A 128 -24.04 -17.26 20.97
C ALA A 128 -25.02 -16.95 22.11
N ALA A 129 -25.80 -15.87 22.00
CA ALA A 129 -26.83 -15.52 22.96
C ALA A 129 -27.93 -16.59 23.05
N ARG A 130 -28.42 -17.10 21.90
CA ARG A 130 -29.39 -18.20 21.87
C ARG A 130 -28.86 -19.48 22.52
N LYS A 131 -27.63 -19.88 22.19
CA LYS A 131 -26.99 -21.05 22.81
C LYS A 131 -26.82 -20.87 24.32
N ALA A 132 -26.49 -19.66 24.77
CA ALA A 132 -26.37 -19.36 26.19
C ALA A 132 -27.73 -19.43 26.91
N GLU A 133 -28.81 -19.00 26.26
CA GLU A 133 -30.18 -19.11 26.79
C GLU A 133 -30.65 -20.57 26.86
N GLU A 134 -30.43 -21.35 25.80
CA GLU A 134 -30.71 -22.80 25.79
C GLU A 134 -29.96 -23.53 26.90
N ALA A 135 -28.68 -23.21 27.10
CA ALA A 135 -27.88 -23.79 28.18
C ALA A 135 -28.40 -23.40 29.58
N ARG A 136 -28.93 -22.18 29.74
CA ARG A 136 -29.56 -21.74 30.99
C ARG A 136 -30.86 -22.50 31.26
N LEU A 137 -31.70 -22.67 30.25
CA LEU A 137 -32.95 -23.43 30.36
C LEU A 137 -32.68 -24.89 30.73
N LYS A 138 -31.75 -25.54 30.04
CA LYS A 138 -31.33 -26.92 30.35
C LYS A 138 -30.83 -27.05 31.80
N LYS A 139 -30.00 -26.10 32.25
CA LYS A 139 -29.51 -26.09 33.63
C LYS A 139 -30.65 -25.92 34.65
N LEU A 140 -31.66 -25.13 34.31
CA LEU A 140 -32.82 -24.92 35.16
C LEU A 140 -33.72 -26.16 35.23
N GLU A 141 -33.86 -26.89 34.12
CA GLU A 141 -34.50 -28.21 34.08
C GLU A 141 -33.75 -29.24 34.94
N GLU A 142 -32.42 -29.34 34.80
CA GLU A 142 -31.58 -30.23 35.63
C GLU A 142 -31.72 -29.91 37.13
N LEU A 143 -31.82 -28.63 37.50
CA LEU A 143 -32.05 -28.22 38.89
C LEU A 143 -33.45 -28.64 39.38
N ARG A 144 -34.48 -28.49 38.54
CA ARG A 144 -35.85 -28.88 38.86
C ARG A 144 -35.99 -30.39 39.06
N GLU A 145 -35.32 -31.19 38.23
CA GLU A 145 -35.26 -32.65 38.38
C GLU A 145 -34.61 -33.04 39.70
N ARG A 146 -33.46 -32.45 40.03
CA ARG A 146 -32.78 -32.68 41.33
C ARG A 146 -33.66 -32.30 42.52
N GLU A 147 -34.39 -31.19 42.43
CA GLU A 147 -35.34 -30.80 43.49
C GLU A 147 -36.46 -31.84 43.66
N GLN A 148 -37.00 -32.37 42.55
CA GLN A 148 -38.01 -33.42 42.60
C GLN A 148 -37.48 -34.71 43.21
N GLU A 149 -36.26 -35.13 42.87
CA GLU A 149 -35.60 -36.30 43.47
C GLU A 149 -35.44 -36.13 44.98
N VAL A 150 -34.99 -34.95 45.44
CA VAL A 150 -34.84 -34.64 46.86
C VAL A 150 -36.19 -34.70 47.58
N LEU A 151 -37.26 -34.16 46.96
CA LEU A 151 -38.60 -34.21 47.52
C LEU A 151 -39.15 -35.65 47.58
N GLN A 152 -38.92 -36.46 46.54
CA GLN A 152 -39.31 -37.87 46.54
C GLN A 152 -38.55 -38.68 47.60
N ALA A 153 -37.24 -38.46 47.72
CA ALA A 153 -36.43 -39.10 48.76
C ALA A 153 -36.89 -38.68 50.17
N LYS A 154 -37.30 -37.42 50.35
CA LYS A 154 -37.87 -36.93 51.61
C LYS A 154 -39.24 -37.55 51.90
N ALA A 155 -40.10 -37.71 50.90
CA ALA A 155 -41.40 -38.36 51.05
C ALA A 155 -41.25 -39.86 51.40
N ALA A 156 -40.37 -40.58 50.70
CA ALA A 156 -40.07 -41.98 51.00
C ALA A 156 -39.51 -42.19 52.44
N ARG A 157 -38.75 -41.21 52.94
CA ARG A 157 -38.25 -41.22 54.33
C ARG A 157 -39.36 -40.99 55.36
N LEU A 158 -40.43 -40.28 55.01
CA LEU A 158 -41.60 -40.06 55.86
C LEU A 158 -42.56 -41.26 55.87
N GLU A 159 -42.59 -42.07 54.81
CA GLU A 159 -43.40 -43.31 54.72
C GLU A 159 -42.74 -44.54 55.39
N ALA A 160 -41.46 -44.48 55.73
CA ALA A 160 -40.81 -45.51 56.53
C ALA A 160 -41.38 -45.48 57.98
N PRO A 161 -41.73 -46.63 58.59
CA PRO A 161 -42.28 -46.67 59.94
C PRO A 161 -41.24 -46.14 60.95
N GLY A 162 -41.45 -44.89 61.36
CA GLY A 162 -40.61 -44.17 62.30
C GLY A 162 -40.85 -44.64 63.74
N ASN A 163 -39.80 -45.19 64.33
CA ASN A 163 -39.65 -45.38 65.77
C ASN A 163 -39.83 -44.03 66.50
N PRO A 164 -40.76 -43.90 67.46
CA PRO A 164 -40.94 -42.64 68.15
C PRO A 164 -39.81 -42.38 69.16
N SER A 165 -39.25 -41.18 69.04
CA SER A 165 -38.65 -40.36 70.11
C SER A 165 -37.14 -40.50 70.38
N ARG A 166 -36.39 -39.45 69.97
CA ARG A 166 -35.47 -38.71 70.86
C ARG A 166 -35.53 -37.20 70.58
N PRO A 167 -36.45 -36.44 71.20
CA PRO A 167 -36.63 -35.01 70.95
C PRO A 167 -35.41 -34.14 71.35
N GLY A 168 -34.44 -34.65 72.11
CA GLY A 168 -33.21 -33.90 72.40
C GLY A 168 -32.24 -33.80 71.21
N GLN A 169 -32.14 -34.87 70.40
CA GLN A 169 -31.14 -34.97 69.32
C GLN A 169 -31.57 -34.19 68.08
N GLU A 170 -32.85 -34.17 67.75
CA GLU A 170 -33.39 -33.47 66.58
C GLU A 170 -33.22 -31.95 66.66
N PHE A 171 -33.36 -31.36 67.86
CA PHE A 171 -33.15 -29.93 68.08
C PHE A 171 -31.66 -29.53 68.00
N GLU A 172 -30.75 -30.40 68.43
CA GLU A 172 -29.31 -30.18 68.30
C GLU A 172 -28.86 -30.30 66.84
N GLU A 173 -29.37 -31.31 66.11
CA GLU A 173 -29.15 -31.45 64.68
C GLU A 173 -29.73 -30.27 63.89
N ALA A 174 -30.92 -29.79 64.22
CA ALA A 174 -31.53 -28.63 63.57
C ALA A 174 -30.69 -27.37 63.75
N ARG A 175 -30.20 -27.11 64.98
CA ARG A 175 -29.29 -25.99 65.25
C ARG A 175 -27.94 -26.15 64.55
N SER A 176 -27.41 -27.37 64.44
CA SER A 176 -26.17 -27.62 63.68
C SER A 176 -26.36 -27.35 62.20
N LYS A 177 -27.47 -27.82 61.61
CA LYS A 177 -27.82 -27.61 60.19
C LYS A 177 -28.04 -26.12 59.88
N GLU A 178 -28.68 -25.37 60.79
CA GLU A 178 -28.85 -23.93 60.64
C GLU A 178 -27.51 -23.18 60.68
N ARG A 179 -26.61 -23.56 61.60
CA ARG A 179 -25.25 -22.99 61.66
C ARG A 179 -24.43 -23.31 60.41
N GLU A 180 -24.49 -24.54 59.92
CA GLU A 180 -23.83 -24.93 58.68
C GLU A 180 -24.39 -24.19 57.47
N LEU A 181 -25.70 -23.99 57.40
CA LEU A 181 -26.34 -23.24 56.32
C LEU A 181 -25.89 -21.79 56.30
N ARG A 182 -25.87 -21.11 57.45
CA ARG A 182 -25.34 -19.74 57.57
C ARG A 182 -23.87 -19.69 57.18
N HIS A 183 -23.05 -20.61 57.68
CA HIS A 183 -21.64 -20.68 57.32
C HIS A 183 -21.43 -20.86 55.81
N ARG A 184 -22.25 -21.71 55.15
CA ARG A 184 -22.20 -21.89 53.69
C ARG A 184 -22.64 -20.63 52.94
N GLN A 185 -23.67 -19.94 53.41
CA GLN A 185 -24.12 -18.68 52.81
C GLN A 185 -23.07 -17.57 52.95
N ASP A 186 -22.49 -17.43 54.14
CA ASP A 186 -21.42 -16.47 54.40
C ASP A 186 -20.18 -16.78 53.54
N ALA A 187 -19.79 -18.05 53.45
CA ALA A 187 -18.69 -18.48 52.59
C ALA A 187 -18.96 -18.21 51.10
N ALA A 188 -20.18 -18.48 50.63
CA ALA A 188 -20.58 -18.19 49.25
C ALA A 188 -20.60 -16.69 48.96
N PHE A 189 -21.08 -15.87 49.90
CA PHE A 189 -21.09 -14.42 49.78
C PHE A 189 -19.66 -13.84 49.73
N GLN A 190 -18.77 -14.31 50.60
CA GLN A 190 -17.37 -13.89 50.58
C GLN A 190 -16.65 -14.31 49.28
N ALA A 191 -16.93 -15.51 48.78
CA ALA A 191 -16.39 -15.99 47.50
C ALA A 191 -16.89 -15.15 46.32
N ALA A 192 -18.17 -14.79 46.29
CA ALA A 192 -18.74 -13.91 45.26
C ALA A 192 -18.11 -12.51 45.31
N LEU A 193 -17.98 -11.93 46.51
CA LEU A 193 -17.35 -10.63 46.70
C LEU A 193 -15.88 -10.63 46.24
N ALA A 194 -15.14 -11.70 46.52
CA ALA A 194 -13.76 -11.86 46.06
C ALA A 194 -13.69 -11.98 44.53
N ALA A 195 -14.60 -12.73 43.91
CA ALA A 195 -14.65 -12.89 42.45
C ALA A 195 -15.01 -11.57 41.74
N ASP A 196 -15.92 -10.77 42.29
CA ASP A 196 -16.26 -9.45 41.74
C ASP A 196 -15.07 -8.49 41.87
N ARG A 197 -14.39 -8.45 43.02
CA ARG A 197 -13.16 -7.65 43.20
C ARG A 197 -12.06 -8.06 42.23
N ALA A 198 -11.90 -9.35 41.98
CA ALA A 198 -10.90 -9.85 41.02
C ALA A 198 -11.25 -9.45 39.58
N ARG A 199 -12.53 -9.53 39.20
CA ARG A 199 -13.00 -9.07 37.88
C ARG A 199 -12.76 -7.57 37.69
N ASP A 200 -13.09 -6.75 38.68
CA ASP A 200 -12.87 -5.30 38.61
C ASP A 200 -11.38 -4.94 38.52
N ALA A 201 -10.53 -5.65 39.27
CA ALA A 201 -9.08 -5.47 39.21
C ALA A 201 -8.52 -5.85 37.84
N GLU A 202 -9.01 -6.93 37.25
CA GLU A 202 -8.59 -7.38 35.92
C GLU A 202 -9.06 -6.41 34.82
N LEU A 203 -10.29 -5.94 34.88
CA LEU A 203 -10.80 -4.93 33.93
C LEU A 203 -9.99 -3.64 33.98
N LYS A 204 -9.60 -3.18 35.18
CA LYS A 204 -8.71 -2.02 35.35
C LYS A 204 -7.33 -2.27 34.73
N ARG A 205 -6.72 -3.44 34.98
CA ARG A 205 -5.42 -3.80 34.38
C ARG A 205 -5.47 -3.81 32.86
N ILE A 206 -6.51 -4.41 32.29
CA ILE A 206 -6.69 -4.45 30.82
C ILE A 206 -6.88 -3.03 30.26
N ALA A 207 -7.64 -2.17 30.95
CA ALA A 207 -7.82 -0.78 30.54
C ALA A 207 -6.50 0.01 30.57
N ASP A 208 -5.75 -0.10 31.66
CA ASP A 208 -4.45 0.57 31.83
C ASP A 208 -3.43 0.09 30.78
N GLU A 209 -3.41 -1.21 30.49
CA GLU A 209 -2.52 -1.78 29.49
C GLU A 209 -2.89 -1.32 28.07
N ARG A 210 -4.19 -1.28 27.74
CA ARG A 210 -4.66 -0.72 26.47
C ARG A 210 -4.27 0.74 26.32
N GLU A 211 -4.45 1.55 27.36
CA GLU A 211 -4.07 2.97 27.33
C GLU A 211 -2.56 3.15 27.13
N ARG A 212 -1.73 2.32 27.78
CA ARG A 212 -0.27 2.35 27.60
C ARG A 212 0.14 1.97 26.18
N VAL A 213 -0.46 0.92 25.61
CA VAL A 213 -0.19 0.48 24.24
C VAL A 213 -0.62 1.55 23.24
N GLU A 214 -1.80 2.14 23.42
CA GLU A 214 -2.31 3.20 22.54
C GLU A 214 -1.44 4.46 22.61
N LYS A 215 -1.08 4.93 23.81
CA LYS A 215 -0.15 6.05 24.00
C LYS A 215 1.23 5.77 23.40
N GLY A 216 1.75 4.55 23.57
CA GLY A 216 3.03 4.13 22.99
C GLY A 216 3.00 4.10 21.46
N ALA A 217 1.93 3.57 20.88
CA ALA A 217 1.73 3.53 19.42
C ALA A 217 1.58 4.94 18.83
N ALA A 218 0.80 5.81 19.48
CA ALA A 218 0.63 7.20 19.06
C ALA A 218 1.96 7.98 19.11
N ALA A 219 2.74 7.84 20.18
CA ALA A 219 4.04 8.49 20.32
C ALA A 219 5.05 8.01 19.25
N LEU A 220 5.07 6.70 18.95
CA LEU A 220 5.93 6.15 17.91
C LEU A 220 5.52 6.65 16.51
N ALA A 221 4.22 6.69 16.23
CA ALA A 221 3.69 7.21 14.97
C ALA A 221 4.02 8.70 14.79
N GLU A 222 3.89 9.50 15.86
CA GLU A 222 4.24 10.91 15.84
C GLU A 222 5.73 11.13 15.62
N ARG A 223 6.61 10.36 16.29
CA ARG A 223 8.06 10.40 16.06
C ARG A 223 8.40 10.08 14.61
N LYS A 224 7.86 9.00 14.06
CA LYS A 224 8.08 8.63 12.64
C LYS A 224 7.57 9.72 11.69
N ARG A 225 6.46 10.38 12.00
CA ARG A 225 5.94 11.49 11.19
C ARG A 225 6.87 12.70 11.24
N LYS A 226 7.35 13.07 12.44
CA LYS A 226 8.29 14.19 12.64
C LYS A 226 9.62 13.92 11.93
N GLU A 227 10.13 12.71 12.02
CA GLU A 227 11.37 12.29 11.34
C GLU A 227 11.24 12.36 9.83
N ARG A 228 10.15 11.82 9.25
CA ARG A 228 9.87 11.97 7.81
C ARG A 228 9.72 13.43 7.39
N ALA A 229 9.01 14.25 8.16
CA ALA A 229 8.85 15.66 7.83
C ALA A 229 10.19 16.43 7.86
N ALA A 230 11.03 16.17 8.87
CA ALA A 230 12.36 16.77 8.97
C ALA A 230 13.28 16.31 7.82
N TRP A 231 13.16 15.05 7.42
CA TRP A 231 13.89 14.49 6.28
C TRP A 231 13.48 15.16 4.96
N GLU A 232 12.18 15.28 4.69
CA GLU A 232 11.67 15.97 3.51
C GLU A 232 12.06 17.45 3.48
N GLU A 233 11.99 18.14 4.64
CA GLU A 233 12.41 19.53 4.74
C GLU A 233 13.90 19.69 4.44
N ARG A 234 14.74 18.76 4.92
CA ARG A 234 16.17 18.74 4.63
C ARG A 234 16.41 18.54 3.13
N LYS A 235 15.73 17.57 2.49
CA LYS A 235 15.81 17.34 1.03
C LYS A 235 15.40 18.59 0.25
N ARG A 236 14.33 19.27 0.67
CA ARG A 236 13.89 20.53 0.03
C ARG A 236 14.95 21.62 0.12
N LYS A 237 15.51 21.87 1.32
CA LYS A 237 16.59 22.86 1.52
C LYS A 237 17.82 22.54 0.66
N LEU A 238 18.19 21.26 0.55
CA LEU A 238 19.29 20.82 -0.31
C LEU A 238 18.97 21.14 -1.78
N ARG A 239 17.76 20.84 -2.27
CA ARG A 239 17.33 21.19 -3.65
C ARG A 239 17.41 22.69 -3.93
N GLU A 240 16.95 23.52 -2.99
CA GLU A 240 16.99 24.99 -3.11
C GLU A 240 18.41 25.54 -3.10
N SER A 241 19.35 24.89 -2.41
CA SER A 241 20.76 25.32 -2.34
C SER A 241 21.59 24.96 -3.57
N LEU A 242 21.05 24.16 -4.50
CA LEU A 242 21.81 23.70 -5.65
C LEU A 242 21.94 24.79 -6.73
N PRO A 243 23.13 24.95 -7.34
CA PRO A 243 23.35 25.96 -8.38
C PRO A 243 22.54 25.67 -9.64
N ILE A 244 22.16 26.73 -10.36
CA ILE A 244 21.40 26.63 -11.61
C ILE A 244 22.21 25.84 -12.65
N GLU A 245 21.54 24.93 -13.38
CA GLU A 245 22.18 24.13 -14.43
C GLU A 245 22.68 25.04 -15.58
N PRO A 246 23.95 24.89 -16.04
CA PRO A 246 24.48 25.68 -17.14
C PRO A 246 23.73 25.37 -18.45
N PRO A 247 23.34 26.40 -19.22
CA PRO A 247 22.58 26.23 -20.45
C PRO A 247 23.39 25.47 -21.53
N PRO A 248 22.69 24.78 -22.46
CA PRO A 248 23.34 24.07 -23.56
C PRO A 248 24.15 25.05 -24.42
N GLY A 249 25.43 24.75 -24.64
CA GLY A 249 26.37 25.60 -25.37
C GLY A 249 27.39 26.35 -24.50
N THR A 250 27.29 26.26 -23.17
CA THR A 250 28.30 26.82 -22.27
C THR A 250 29.64 26.08 -22.44
N PRO A 251 30.77 26.80 -22.69
CA PRO A 251 32.08 26.16 -22.80
C PRO A 251 32.47 25.50 -21.48
N GLY A 252 33.03 24.29 -21.54
CA GLY A 252 33.45 23.56 -20.34
C GLY A 252 32.33 22.82 -19.58
N ARG A 253 31.09 22.80 -20.08
CA ARG A 253 29.96 22.08 -19.47
C ARG A 253 30.28 20.59 -19.28
N ILE A 254 30.08 20.08 -18.05
CA ILE A 254 30.22 18.66 -17.71
C ILE A 254 28.84 18.04 -17.51
N ALA A 255 28.49 17.00 -18.25
CA ALA A 255 27.24 16.26 -18.04
C ALA A 255 27.47 15.02 -17.14
N LEU A 256 26.90 15.02 -15.93
CA LEU A 256 27.00 13.90 -15.00
C LEU A 256 25.73 13.06 -15.04
N SER A 257 25.89 11.73 -15.11
CA SER A 257 24.81 10.76 -14.98
C SER A 257 25.06 9.88 -13.75
N VAL A 258 24.24 10.01 -12.71
CA VAL A 258 24.35 9.21 -11.48
C VAL A 258 23.30 8.10 -11.51
N ARG A 259 23.75 6.86 -11.37
CA ARG A 259 22.90 5.67 -11.18
C ARG A 259 22.77 5.38 -9.68
N LEU A 260 21.53 5.34 -9.20
CA LEU A 260 21.18 5.04 -7.82
C LEU A 260 21.09 3.52 -7.56
N PRO A 261 21.14 3.06 -6.29
CA PRO A 261 21.01 1.64 -5.94
C PRO A 261 19.67 1.01 -6.37
N ASN A 262 18.62 1.81 -6.50
CA ASN A 262 17.31 1.39 -6.99
C ASN A 262 17.24 1.27 -8.52
N ASN A 263 18.39 1.35 -9.20
CA ASN A 263 18.54 1.26 -10.65
C ASN A 263 17.99 2.44 -11.46
N SER A 264 17.53 3.51 -10.81
CA SER A 264 17.19 4.77 -11.48
C SER A 264 18.46 5.55 -11.83
N SER A 265 18.40 6.34 -12.91
CA SER A 265 19.53 7.15 -13.39
C SER A 265 19.09 8.58 -13.58
N PHE A 266 19.81 9.51 -12.95
CA PHE A 266 19.57 10.94 -13.05
C PHE A 266 20.72 11.62 -13.77
N ARG A 267 20.39 12.55 -14.68
CA ARG A 267 21.38 13.31 -15.43
C ARG A 267 21.23 14.80 -15.11
N ARG A 268 22.36 15.47 -14.86
CA ARG A 268 22.41 16.92 -14.66
C ARG A 268 23.75 17.45 -15.16
N ALA A 269 23.75 18.65 -15.74
CA ALA A 269 24.99 19.33 -16.10
C ALA A 269 25.52 20.23 -14.98
N TRP A 270 26.84 20.40 -14.98
CA TRP A 270 27.59 21.11 -13.97
C TRP A 270 28.62 22.05 -14.62
N SER A 271 28.98 23.10 -13.88
CA SER A 271 30.11 23.96 -14.21
C SER A 271 31.42 23.19 -13.94
N PRO A 272 32.49 23.40 -14.73
CA PRO A 272 33.79 22.79 -14.45
C PRO A 272 34.36 23.23 -13.08
N ASP A 273 33.96 24.41 -12.61
CA ASP A 273 34.37 24.99 -11.32
C ASP A 273 33.46 24.57 -10.15
N SER A 274 32.46 23.71 -10.38
CA SER A 274 31.62 23.19 -9.30
C SER A 274 32.39 22.15 -8.48
N PRO A 275 32.33 22.21 -7.13
CA PRO A 275 32.95 21.22 -6.27
C PRO A 275 32.17 19.89 -6.25
N LEU A 276 32.89 18.77 -6.07
CA LEU A 276 32.31 17.44 -5.93
C LEU A 276 31.28 17.35 -4.79
N ALA A 277 31.44 18.15 -3.74
CA ALA A 277 30.49 18.26 -2.63
C ALA A 277 29.08 18.63 -3.08
N GLU A 278 28.93 19.47 -4.12
CA GLU A 278 27.61 19.83 -4.64
C GLU A 278 26.94 18.65 -5.37
N VAL A 279 27.71 17.74 -5.97
CA VAL A 279 27.17 16.51 -6.57
C VAL A 279 26.61 15.59 -5.48
N TYR A 280 27.30 15.46 -4.35
CA TYR A 280 26.76 14.75 -3.18
C TYR A 280 25.48 15.40 -2.64
N VAL A 281 25.46 16.74 -2.53
CA VAL A 281 24.25 17.49 -2.14
C VAL A 281 23.10 17.24 -3.11
N TRP A 282 23.38 17.16 -4.42
CA TRP A 282 22.37 16.86 -5.43
C TRP A 282 21.84 15.43 -5.28
N VAL A 283 22.70 14.43 -5.09
CA VAL A 283 22.29 13.04 -4.89
C VAL A 283 21.47 12.89 -3.60
N ASP A 284 21.88 13.55 -2.52
CA ASP A 284 21.13 13.61 -1.24
C ASP A 284 19.74 14.26 -1.40
N SER A 285 19.59 15.14 -2.40
CA SER A 285 18.35 15.88 -2.67
C SER A 285 17.31 15.10 -3.48
N LEU A 286 17.70 13.98 -4.11
CA LEU A 286 16.83 13.14 -4.94
C LEU A 286 15.79 12.41 -4.07
N GLU A 287 14.54 12.34 -4.54
CA GLU A 287 13.45 11.68 -3.80
C GLU A 287 13.64 10.16 -3.77
N GLU A 288 14.14 9.62 -4.88
CA GLU A 288 14.42 8.21 -5.14
C GLU A 288 15.59 7.66 -4.34
N MET A 289 16.41 8.54 -3.75
CA MET A 289 17.50 8.14 -2.86
C MET A 289 16.93 7.70 -1.51
N SER A 290 17.01 6.39 -1.27
CA SER A 290 16.48 5.70 -0.07
C SER A 290 17.51 5.53 1.05
N VAL A 291 18.76 5.90 0.81
CA VAL A 291 19.91 5.68 1.68
C VAL A 291 20.35 7.01 2.30
N HIS A 292 20.77 7.00 3.57
CA HIS A 292 21.15 8.25 4.25
C HIS A 292 22.51 8.78 3.77
N PRO A 293 22.76 10.11 3.82
CA PRO A 293 24.05 10.71 3.56
C PRO A 293 25.13 10.06 4.42
N GLY A 294 26.12 9.43 3.79
CA GLY A 294 27.22 8.72 4.46
C GLY A 294 27.09 7.20 4.46
N GLU A 295 25.96 6.64 4.03
CA GLU A 295 25.79 5.19 3.82
C GLU A 295 26.05 4.78 2.36
N TYR A 296 26.51 5.71 1.52
CA TYR A 296 26.84 5.45 0.12
C TYR A 296 28.09 6.22 -0.31
N GLN A 297 28.74 5.72 -1.36
CA GLN A 297 29.88 6.34 -2.03
C GLN A 297 29.60 6.48 -3.53
N LEU A 298 30.07 7.58 -4.12
CA LEU A 298 30.01 7.77 -5.58
C LEU A 298 31.24 7.15 -6.24
N VAL A 299 31.01 6.30 -7.22
CA VAL A 299 32.08 5.58 -7.95
C VAL A 299 31.97 5.87 -9.43
N THR A 300 33.07 6.20 -10.09
CA THR A 300 33.12 6.36 -11.55
C THR A 300 33.07 5.01 -12.25
N THR A 301 32.48 4.94 -13.44
CA THR A 301 32.44 3.69 -14.22
C THR A 301 33.78 3.36 -14.89
N PHE A 302 34.46 4.37 -15.48
CA PHE A 302 35.73 4.16 -16.17
C PHE A 302 36.59 5.44 -16.21
N PRO A 303 37.87 5.39 -15.80
CA PRO A 303 38.46 4.36 -14.95
C PRO A 303 37.74 4.32 -13.59
N ARG A 304 37.57 3.13 -12.99
CA ARG A 304 36.84 2.98 -11.73
C ARG A 304 37.61 3.62 -10.58
N GLN A 305 37.05 4.68 -10.00
CA GLN A 305 37.61 5.44 -8.90
C GLN A 305 36.50 5.74 -7.90
N VAL A 306 36.79 5.56 -6.61
CA VAL A 306 35.89 5.95 -5.52
C VAL A 306 36.11 7.43 -5.25
N LEU A 307 35.05 8.21 -5.39
CA LEU A 307 35.06 9.64 -5.15
C LEU A 307 34.73 9.86 -3.69
N GLU A 308 35.73 9.84 -2.83
CA GLU A 308 35.49 10.10 -1.41
C GLU A 308 34.88 11.49 -1.21
N LYS A 309 33.98 11.61 -0.22
CA LYS A 309 33.39 12.91 0.18
C LYS A 309 34.43 13.82 0.87
N LEU A 310 35.72 13.63 0.61
CA LEU A 310 36.81 14.41 1.16
C LEU A 310 36.59 15.89 0.83
N GLU A 311 36.18 16.65 1.84
CA GLU A 311 36.91 17.88 2.13
C GLU A 311 38.36 17.42 2.29
N GLY A 312 39.24 17.74 1.32
CA GLY A 312 40.62 17.27 1.37
C GLY A 312 41.23 17.54 2.74
N GLY A 313 42.22 16.75 3.16
CA GLY A 313 42.92 16.93 4.45
C GLY A 313 43.47 18.35 4.70
N ASP A 314 43.43 19.21 3.68
CA ASP A 314 43.85 20.62 3.68
C ASP A 314 42.69 21.63 3.49
N GLY A 315 41.42 21.21 3.55
CA GLY A 315 40.26 22.08 3.33
C GLY A 315 40.03 22.50 1.86
N GLN A 316 40.75 21.89 0.90
CA GLN A 316 40.54 22.11 -0.52
C GLN A 316 39.31 21.34 -1.04
N ARG A 317 38.46 22.05 -1.77
CA ARG A 317 37.30 21.50 -2.48
C ARG A 317 37.77 20.93 -3.81
N VAL A 318 37.63 19.62 -4.01
CA VAL A 318 37.94 18.98 -5.29
C VAL A 318 36.95 19.45 -6.35
N LEU A 319 37.46 20.03 -7.44
CA LEU A 319 36.65 20.52 -8.55
C LEU A 319 36.34 19.39 -9.53
N LEU A 320 35.20 19.48 -10.22
CA LEU A 320 34.83 18.48 -11.24
C LEU A 320 35.80 18.45 -12.44
N SER A 321 36.46 19.58 -12.74
CA SER A 321 37.48 19.67 -13.78
C SER A 321 38.75 18.86 -13.47
N GLU A 322 39.11 18.72 -12.19
CA GLU A 322 40.30 17.98 -11.73
C GLU A 322 40.11 16.46 -11.83
N LEU A 323 38.85 16.00 -11.78
CA LEU A 323 38.49 14.58 -11.83
C LEU A 323 38.43 14.01 -13.26
N ALA A 324 38.92 14.75 -14.26
CA ALA A 324 38.92 14.35 -15.67
C ALA A 324 37.55 13.91 -16.22
N MET A 325 36.45 14.49 -15.69
CA MET A 325 35.07 14.11 -16.03
C MET A 325 34.50 14.77 -17.28
N TYR A 326 35.33 15.45 -18.06
CA TYR A 326 34.93 16.22 -19.24
C TYR A 326 34.91 15.35 -20.52
N PRO A 327 33.89 15.45 -21.40
CA PRO A 327 32.70 16.31 -21.34
C PRO A 327 31.49 15.67 -20.62
N SER A 328 31.55 14.38 -20.32
CA SER A 328 30.50 13.66 -19.59
C SER A 328 31.07 12.52 -18.77
N ALA A 329 30.52 12.29 -17.58
CA ALA A 329 30.89 11.16 -16.73
C ALA A 329 29.66 10.43 -16.19
N ALA A 330 29.82 9.11 -16.03
CA ALA A 330 28.82 8.24 -15.41
C ALA A 330 29.32 7.81 -14.03
N LEU A 331 28.46 8.00 -13.04
CA LEU A 331 28.69 7.72 -11.63
C LEU A 331 27.69 6.67 -11.16
N VAL A 332 28.09 5.83 -10.23
CA VAL A 332 27.24 4.86 -9.55
C VAL A 332 27.30 5.14 -8.06
N ALA A 333 26.14 5.29 -7.43
CA ALA A 333 26.04 5.34 -5.98
C ALA A 333 26.01 3.90 -5.44
N GLU A 334 27.12 3.46 -4.86
CA GLU A 334 27.24 2.16 -4.20
C GLU A 334 26.95 2.34 -2.70
N VAL A 335 26.10 1.46 -2.13
CA VAL A 335 25.82 1.44 -0.69
C VAL A 335 27.00 0.77 0.03
N LEU A 336 27.40 1.34 1.17
CA LEU A 336 28.53 0.86 1.99
C LEU A 336 28.20 -0.40 2.80
#